data_AF-A0AAW5LJA2-F1
#
_entry.id   AF-A0AAW5LJA2-F1
#
_cell.length_a   1.000
_cell.length_b   1.000
_cell.length_c   1.000
_cell.angle_alpha   90.00
_cell.angle_beta   90.00
_cell.angle_gamma   90.00
#
_symmetry.space_group_name_H-M   'P 1'
#
loop_
_entity.id
_entity.type
_entity.pdbx_description
1 polymer ?
#
loop_
_entity_poly.entity_id
_entity_poly.type
_entity_poly.pdbx_seq_one_letter_code
_entity_poly.pdbx_strand_id
1 'polypeptide(L)'
;MRKIIFLDVDGTLVDYHNRIPESAIRAIRQARENGHLVYVCTGRSRAEMQPELWEIGLDGMIGGNGSYVEHQGKIVMHQLLSEEDSRAIVDWLHERGLEFYLESNNGLFASENFRERARETLRIYSMNKGKTAGEVATQEVEDVMHGMIFDGQLYRNDLNKVSFVLDSYQDHLDSKQAFPQLVANTWGGRGESALFGDLGVKDIDKAHAISVLLDHLGASQADTIAFGDAKIDISMLDYCAVGVAMGNGGAEILAMADMITDDVEEDGLYNAFERLGLLDK
;
A
#
# COMPACT_ATOMS: atom_id res chain seq x y z
N MET A 1 25.88 -12.48 2.80
CA MET A 1 25.73 -11.74 1.52
C MET A 1 24.57 -10.77 1.70
N ARG A 2 24.66 -9.52 1.21
CA ARG A 2 23.58 -8.53 1.40
C ARG A 2 22.32 -8.98 0.66
N LYS A 3 21.16 -8.90 1.33
CA LYS A 3 19.84 -9.06 0.73
C LYS A 3 19.09 -7.74 0.69
N ILE A 4 18.15 -7.65 -0.24
CA ILE A 4 17.24 -6.51 -0.43
C ILE A 4 15.82 -7.03 -0.19
N ILE A 5 15.20 -6.54 0.87
CA ILE A 5 13.95 -7.09 1.40
C ILE A 5 12.83 -6.09 1.12
N PHE A 6 11.75 -6.56 0.52
CA PHE A 6 10.55 -5.80 0.22
C PHE A 6 9.38 -6.32 1.05
N LEU A 7 8.76 -5.44 1.82
CA LEU A 7 7.64 -5.78 2.70
C LEU A 7 6.39 -5.04 2.24
N ASP A 8 5.28 -5.74 1.98
CA ASP A 8 4.00 -5.06 2.01
C ASP A 8 3.70 -4.53 3.43
N VAL A 9 2.77 -3.58 3.54
CA VAL A 9 2.40 -2.94 4.80
C VAL A 9 1.19 -3.63 5.43
N ASP A 10 0.05 -3.63 4.75
CA ASP A 10 -1.25 -3.96 5.34
C ASP A 10 -1.51 -5.47 5.31
N GLY A 11 -1.43 -6.14 6.46
CA GLY A 11 -1.54 -7.60 6.54
C GLY A 11 -0.19 -8.33 6.49
N THR A 12 0.91 -7.58 6.35
CA THR A 12 2.29 -8.09 6.31
C THR A 12 3.17 -7.47 7.40
N LEU A 13 3.44 -6.16 7.35
CA LEU A 13 4.19 -5.46 8.40
C LEU A 13 3.29 -4.95 9.54
N VAL A 14 2.05 -4.64 9.20
CA VAL A 14 1.02 -4.09 10.08
C VAL A 14 -0.12 -5.09 10.13
N ASP A 15 -0.57 -5.44 11.33
CA ASP A 15 -1.73 -6.31 11.50
C ASP A 15 -3.04 -5.59 11.13
N TYR A 16 -4.14 -6.33 11.16
CA TYR A 16 -5.44 -5.78 10.79
C TYR A 16 -6.04 -4.82 11.84
N HIS A 17 -5.39 -4.71 13.00
CA HIS A 17 -5.69 -3.74 14.05
C HIS A 17 -4.83 -2.48 13.95
N ASN A 18 -4.09 -2.30 12.85
CA ASN A 18 -3.13 -1.21 12.62
C ASN A 18 -1.97 -1.19 13.63
N ARG A 19 -1.55 -2.36 14.13
CA ARG A 19 -0.40 -2.49 15.03
C ARG A 19 0.79 -3.09 14.29
N ILE A 20 1.99 -2.62 14.59
CA ILE A 20 3.23 -3.21 14.10
C ILE A 20 3.71 -4.20 15.19
N PRO A 21 3.83 -5.51 14.91
CA PRO A 21 4.35 -6.46 15.87
C PRO A 21 5.77 -6.10 16.32
N GLU A 22 6.05 -6.14 17.62
CA GLU A 22 7.40 -5.83 18.14
C GLU A 22 8.48 -6.77 17.57
N SER A 23 8.11 -8.03 17.30
CA SER A 23 8.96 -9.02 16.65
C SER A 23 9.38 -8.59 15.25
N ALA A 24 8.47 -8.02 14.45
CA ALA A 24 8.78 -7.48 13.13
C ALA A 24 9.76 -6.30 13.22
N ILE A 25 9.57 -5.38 14.18
CA ILE A 25 10.51 -4.27 14.43
C ILE A 25 11.91 -4.79 14.75
N ARG A 26 12.01 -5.79 15.65
CA ARG A 26 13.29 -6.42 16.00
C ARG A 26 13.94 -7.10 14.80
N ALA A 27 13.18 -7.86 14.02
CA ALA A 27 13.67 -8.56 12.84
C ALA A 27 14.23 -7.61 11.79
N ILE A 28 13.48 -6.53 11.48
CA ILE A 28 13.90 -5.51 10.50
C ILE A 28 15.18 -4.83 10.97
N ARG A 29 15.23 -4.39 12.24
CA ARG A 29 16.42 -3.73 12.78
C ARG A 29 17.63 -4.65 12.75
N GLN A 30 17.48 -5.92 13.15
CA GLN A 30 18.58 -6.87 13.15
C GLN A 30 19.08 -7.19 11.73
N ALA A 31 18.17 -7.42 10.77
CA ALA A 31 18.54 -7.63 9.37
C ALA A 31 19.33 -6.44 8.79
N ARG A 32 18.90 -5.21 9.13
CA ARG A 32 19.62 -4.00 8.73
C ARG A 32 20.99 -3.88 9.38
N GLU A 33 21.12 -4.21 10.67
CA GLU A 33 22.43 -4.28 11.35
C GLU A 33 23.37 -5.30 10.69
N ASN A 34 22.84 -6.38 10.13
CA ASN A 34 23.59 -7.38 9.37
C ASN A 34 23.89 -6.93 7.92
N GLY A 35 23.54 -5.69 7.57
CA GLY A 35 23.88 -5.06 6.30
C GLY A 35 22.90 -5.34 5.16
N HIS A 36 21.72 -5.89 5.45
CA HIS A 36 20.59 -5.97 4.51
C HIS A 36 19.90 -4.62 4.35
N LEU A 37 19.20 -4.42 3.25
CA LEU A 37 18.36 -3.25 3.02
C LEU A 37 16.90 -3.68 3.10
N VAL A 38 16.07 -2.89 3.77
CA VAL A 38 14.65 -3.20 3.96
C VAL A 38 13.79 -2.02 3.47
N TYR A 39 12.90 -2.31 2.54
CA TYR A 39 11.98 -1.35 1.93
C TYR A 39 10.54 -1.80 2.18
N VAL A 40 9.65 -0.85 2.37
CA VAL A 40 8.22 -1.13 2.20
C VAL A 40 7.83 -1.02 0.73
N CYS A 41 6.88 -1.82 0.29
CA CYS A 41 6.35 -1.82 -1.05
C CYS A 41 4.82 -1.89 -1.00
N THR A 42 4.16 -0.73 -1.07
CA THR A 42 2.77 -0.55 -0.66
C THR A 42 1.95 0.24 -1.68
N GLY A 43 0.63 0.06 -1.64
CA GLY A 43 -0.31 0.92 -2.36
C GLY A 43 -0.40 2.33 -1.78
N ARG A 44 -0.01 2.50 -0.52
CA ARG A 44 -0.07 3.78 0.19
C ARG A 44 0.82 4.84 -0.46
N SER A 45 0.36 6.08 -0.40
CA SER A 45 1.22 7.24 -0.69
C SER A 45 2.21 7.51 0.45
N ARG A 46 3.25 8.31 0.20
CA ARG A 46 4.19 8.68 1.27
C ARG A 46 3.50 9.37 2.46
N ALA A 47 2.46 10.18 2.20
CA ALA A 47 1.74 10.91 3.24
C ALA A 47 0.87 10.01 4.14
N GLU A 48 0.50 8.82 3.65
CA GLU A 48 -0.33 7.85 4.36
C GLU A 48 0.49 6.91 5.26
N MET A 49 1.82 6.95 5.13
CA MET A 49 2.74 6.19 5.98
C MET A 49 2.85 6.85 7.37
N GLN A 50 2.39 6.14 8.39
CA GLN A 50 2.44 6.58 9.77
C GLN A 50 3.90 6.77 10.26
N PRO A 51 4.18 7.75 11.14
CA PRO A 51 5.53 8.03 11.66
C PRO A 51 6.25 6.79 12.21
N GLU A 52 5.53 5.93 12.90
CA GLU A 52 6.03 4.73 13.58
C GLU A 52 6.67 3.74 12.60
N LEU A 53 6.16 3.66 11.35
CA LEU A 53 6.74 2.82 10.29
C LEU A 53 8.12 3.34 9.89
N TRP A 54 8.30 4.66 9.81
CA TRP A 54 9.58 5.27 9.51
C TRP A 54 10.59 5.10 10.66
N GLU A 55 10.12 5.14 11.91
CA GLU A 55 10.95 4.97 13.12
C GLU A 55 11.53 3.55 13.29
N ILE A 56 11.03 2.56 12.56
CA ILE A 56 11.67 1.23 12.45
C ILE A 56 13.08 1.37 11.85
N GLY A 57 13.24 2.34 10.95
CA GLY A 57 14.48 2.65 10.24
C GLY A 57 14.51 2.11 8.81
N LEU A 58 13.38 1.95 8.13
CA LEU A 58 13.35 1.48 6.74
C LEU A 58 14.31 2.27 5.82
N ASP A 59 14.90 1.60 4.83
CA ASP A 59 15.87 2.21 3.90
C ASP A 59 15.20 2.98 2.76
N GLY A 60 13.87 2.90 2.64
CA GLY A 60 13.08 3.61 1.66
C GLY A 60 11.68 3.03 1.48
N MET A 61 10.99 3.46 0.43
CA MET A 61 9.68 2.94 0.07
C MET A 61 9.50 2.81 -1.44
N ILE A 62 8.68 1.84 -1.83
CA ILE A 62 7.91 1.83 -3.07
C ILE A 62 6.47 2.14 -2.67
N GLY A 63 5.91 3.23 -3.20
CA GLY A 63 4.57 3.73 -2.84
C GLY A 63 3.66 3.92 -4.05
N GLY A 64 2.38 4.22 -3.80
CA GLY A 64 1.40 4.52 -4.84
C GLY A 64 1.23 3.38 -5.85
N ASN A 65 1.27 2.13 -5.39
CA ASN A 65 1.26 0.92 -6.23
C ASN A 65 2.42 0.85 -7.23
N GLY A 66 3.57 1.43 -6.89
CA GLY A 66 4.79 1.41 -7.72
C GLY A 66 5.08 2.73 -8.42
N SER A 67 4.18 3.72 -8.38
CA SER A 67 4.40 5.02 -9.01
C SER A 67 5.48 5.86 -8.31
N TYR A 68 5.86 5.51 -7.09
CA TYR A 68 6.87 6.20 -6.30
C TYR A 68 7.96 5.24 -5.80
N VAL A 69 9.22 5.64 -5.92
CA VAL A 69 10.40 4.92 -5.40
C VAL A 69 11.31 5.90 -4.68
N GLU A 70 11.61 5.60 -3.42
CA GLU A 70 12.48 6.37 -2.54
C GLU A 70 13.57 5.46 -1.96
N HIS A 71 14.81 5.94 -1.99
CA HIS A 71 15.94 5.32 -1.32
C HIS A 71 16.66 6.34 -0.43
N GLN A 72 16.67 6.11 0.88
CA GLN A 72 17.34 6.95 1.88
C GLN A 72 17.02 8.45 1.74
N GLY A 73 15.73 8.78 1.58
CA GLY A 73 15.27 10.16 1.40
C GLY A 73 15.44 10.73 -0.01
N LYS A 74 16.08 9.99 -0.93
CA LYS A 74 16.22 10.38 -2.33
C LYS A 74 15.11 9.77 -3.16
N ILE A 75 14.36 10.61 -3.87
CA ILE A 75 13.39 10.17 -4.88
C ILE A 75 14.17 9.59 -6.07
N VAL A 76 13.97 8.31 -6.34
CA VAL A 76 14.54 7.58 -7.48
C VAL A 76 13.60 7.64 -8.67
N MET A 77 12.30 7.46 -8.42
CA MET A 77 11.24 7.57 -9.42
C MET A 77 9.99 8.17 -8.78
N HIS A 78 9.30 9.03 -9.51
CA HIS A 78 7.99 9.53 -9.14
C HIS A 78 7.18 9.81 -10.39
N GLN A 79 6.27 8.90 -10.71
CA GLN A 79 5.31 9.03 -11.80
C GLN A 79 3.99 9.53 -11.24
N LEU A 80 3.46 10.58 -11.85
CA LEU A 80 2.29 11.31 -11.40
C LEU A 80 1.19 11.21 -12.45
N LEU A 81 -0.07 11.31 -12.00
CA LEU A 81 -1.16 11.64 -12.89
C LEU A 81 -0.88 12.98 -13.56
N SER A 82 -1.23 13.12 -14.84
CA SER A 82 -1.10 14.40 -15.53
C SER A 82 -2.02 15.44 -14.89
N GLU A 83 -1.70 16.73 -15.03
CA GLU A 83 -2.58 17.80 -14.54
C GLU A 83 -3.96 17.76 -15.23
N GLU A 84 -3.99 17.37 -16.51
CA GLU A 84 -5.22 17.20 -17.27
C GLU A 84 -6.08 16.06 -16.72
N ASP A 85 -5.48 14.87 -16.52
CA ASP A 85 -6.17 13.73 -15.92
C ASP A 85 -6.64 14.04 -14.51
N SER A 86 -5.78 14.66 -13.68
CA SER A 86 -6.12 15.01 -12.29
C SER A 86 -7.33 15.92 -12.22
N ARG A 87 -7.39 16.94 -13.07
CA ARG A 87 -8.56 17.82 -13.20
C ARG A 87 -9.78 17.06 -13.68
N ALA A 88 -9.64 16.27 -14.75
CA ALA A 88 -10.75 15.54 -15.36
C ALA A 88 -11.38 14.53 -14.39
N ILE A 89 -10.58 13.86 -13.55
CA ILE A 89 -11.07 12.95 -12.51
C ILE A 89 -11.90 13.71 -11.47
N VAL A 90 -11.37 14.82 -10.95
CA VAL A 90 -12.06 15.66 -9.96
C VAL A 90 -13.40 16.15 -10.52
N ASP A 91 -13.41 16.67 -11.75
CA ASP A 91 -14.63 17.14 -12.41
C ASP A 91 -15.64 15.99 -12.58
N TRP A 92 -15.18 14.82 -13.04
CA TRP A 92 -16.02 13.64 -13.26
C TRP A 92 -16.66 13.09 -11.97
N LEU A 93 -15.92 13.11 -10.86
CA LEU A 93 -16.40 12.68 -9.55
C LEU A 93 -17.45 13.66 -9.00
N HIS A 94 -17.19 14.97 -9.11
CA HIS A 94 -18.16 16.00 -8.72
C HIS A 94 -19.46 15.94 -9.53
N GLU A 95 -19.37 15.75 -10.85
CA GLU A 95 -20.54 15.62 -11.73
C GLU A 95 -21.44 14.44 -11.33
N ARG A 96 -20.87 13.41 -10.69
CA ARG A 96 -21.57 12.21 -10.22
C ARG A 96 -21.99 12.27 -8.75
N GLY A 97 -21.56 13.29 -8.02
CA GLY A 97 -21.77 13.37 -6.58
C GLY A 97 -21.03 12.29 -5.79
N LEU A 98 -19.94 11.74 -6.34
CA LEU A 98 -19.08 10.79 -5.65
C LEU A 98 -18.07 11.55 -4.81
N GLU A 99 -17.93 11.15 -3.54
CA GLU A 99 -16.93 11.73 -2.63
C GLU A 99 -15.61 10.96 -2.71
N PHE A 100 -14.50 11.69 -2.64
CA PHE A 100 -13.17 11.17 -2.93
C PHE A 100 -12.08 11.82 -2.09
N TYR A 101 -10.88 11.27 -2.19
CA TYR A 101 -9.68 11.92 -1.71
C TYR A 101 -8.54 11.73 -2.72
N LEU A 102 -7.67 12.73 -2.79
CA LEU A 102 -6.51 12.78 -3.66
C LEU A 102 -5.28 12.34 -2.88
N GLU A 103 -4.50 11.43 -3.47
CA GLU A 103 -3.30 10.88 -2.84
C GLU A 103 -2.05 11.54 -3.43
N SER A 104 -1.39 12.40 -2.63
CA SER A 104 -0.07 12.98 -2.94
C SER A 104 0.93 12.58 -1.86
N ASN A 105 2.22 12.65 -2.19
CA ASN A 105 3.28 12.44 -1.21
C ASN A 105 3.36 13.55 -0.13
N ASN A 106 2.65 14.68 -0.32
CA ASN A 106 2.57 15.76 0.68
C ASN A 106 1.25 15.81 1.46
N GLY A 107 0.27 14.95 1.14
CA GLY A 107 -1.01 14.95 1.85
C GLY A 107 -2.09 14.13 1.15
N LEU A 108 -3.11 13.78 1.93
CA LEU A 108 -4.35 13.16 1.46
C LEU A 108 -5.45 14.23 1.46
N PHE A 109 -5.93 14.68 0.30
CA PHE A 109 -6.84 15.83 0.20
C PHE A 109 -8.27 15.36 -0.04
N ALA A 110 -9.17 15.61 0.90
CA ALA A 110 -10.55 15.14 0.86
C ALA A 110 -11.48 16.09 0.12
N SER A 111 -12.46 15.55 -0.61
CA SER A 111 -13.61 16.31 -1.09
C SER A 111 -14.52 16.75 0.07
N GLU A 112 -15.41 17.70 -0.21
CA GLU A 112 -16.14 18.51 0.75
C GLU A 112 -16.97 17.66 1.75
N ASN A 113 -17.64 16.61 1.28
CA ASN A 113 -18.47 15.76 2.13
C ASN A 113 -17.85 14.38 2.39
N PHE A 114 -16.57 14.19 2.08
CA PHE A 114 -15.88 12.92 2.25
C PHE A 114 -15.99 12.39 3.68
N ARG A 115 -15.84 13.26 4.68
CA ARG A 115 -15.94 12.88 6.10
C ARG A 115 -17.26 12.18 6.40
N GLU A 116 -18.36 12.74 5.91
CA GLU A 116 -19.70 12.20 6.19
C GLU A 116 -19.98 10.96 5.35
N ARG A 117 -19.66 11.00 4.06
CA ARG A 117 -19.95 9.90 3.12
C ARG A 117 -19.09 8.66 3.38
N ALA A 118 -17.81 8.82 3.70
CA ALA A 118 -16.88 7.71 3.87
C ALA A 118 -16.98 7.05 5.24
N ARG A 119 -17.62 7.67 6.24
CA ARG A 119 -17.69 7.16 7.62
C ARG A 119 -18.18 5.71 7.67
N GLU A 120 -19.33 5.42 7.08
CA GLU A 120 -19.89 4.06 7.12
C GLU A 120 -19.05 3.08 6.29
N THR A 121 -18.55 3.52 5.13
CA THR A 121 -17.65 2.74 4.29
C THR A 121 -16.37 2.34 5.06
N LEU A 122 -15.78 3.25 5.83
CA LEU A 122 -14.57 3.00 6.62
C LEU A 122 -14.82 2.15 7.86
N ARG A 123 -16.04 2.16 8.41
CA ARG A 123 -16.46 1.20 9.44
C ARG A 123 -16.56 -0.20 8.87
N ILE A 124 -17.17 -0.37 7.68
CA ILE A 124 -17.20 -1.65 6.97
C ILE A 124 -15.79 -2.12 6.63
N TYR A 125 -14.93 -1.23 6.14
CA TYR A 125 -13.51 -1.52 5.90
C TYR A 125 -12.81 -2.04 7.17
N SER A 126 -13.03 -1.37 8.31
CA SER A 126 -12.44 -1.78 9.60
C SER A 126 -13.00 -3.13 10.09
N MET A 127 -14.29 -3.40 9.85
CA MET A 127 -14.88 -4.72 10.14
C MET A 127 -14.35 -5.82 9.23
N ASN A 128 -14.10 -5.52 7.95
CA ASN A 128 -13.41 -6.42 7.03
C ASN A 128 -11.96 -6.69 7.48
N LYS A 129 -11.37 -5.78 8.24
CA LYS A 129 -10.09 -5.96 8.95
C LYS A 129 -10.26 -6.62 10.34
N GLY A 130 -11.40 -7.22 10.65
CA GLY A 130 -11.59 -8.01 11.86
C GLY A 130 -12.06 -7.25 13.10
N LYS A 131 -12.31 -5.93 13.02
CA LYS A 131 -12.97 -5.22 14.12
C LYS A 131 -14.44 -5.63 14.24
N THR A 132 -14.97 -5.61 15.46
CA THR A 132 -16.38 -5.86 15.74
C THR A 132 -17.24 -4.61 15.51
N ALA A 133 -18.55 -4.81 15.32
CA ALA A 133 -19.52 -3.71 15.19
C ALA A 133 -19.50 -2.74 16.39
N GLY A 134 -19.21 -3.23 17.60
CA GLY A 134 -19.10 -2.41 18.80
C GLY A 134 -17.85 -1.52 18.79
N GLU A 135 -16.73 -2.02 18.29
CA GLU A 135 -15.46 -1.27 18.20
C GLU A 135 -15.52 -0.15 17.17
N VAL A 136 -16.31 -0.31 16.11
CA VAL A 136 -16.44 0.71 15.04
C VAL A 136 -17.61 1.67 15.23
N ALA A 137 -18.46 1.47 16.23
CA ALA A 137 -19.71 2.21 16.41
C ALA A 137 -19.53 3.74 16.52
N THR A 138 -18.42 4.17 17.10
CA THR A 138 -18.04 5.59 17.27
C THR A 138 -16.83 5.98 16.43
N GLN A 139 -16.39 5.11 15.51
CA GLN A 139 -15.24 5.37 14.67
C GLN A 139 -15.59 6.45 13.65
N GLU A 140 -14.71 7.44 13.53
CA GLU A 140 -14.74 8.51 12.54
C GLU A 140 -13.67 8.29 11.47
N VAL A 141 -13.69 9.12 10.42
CA VAL A 141 -12.78 8.97 9.27
C VAL A 141 -11.32 9.11 9.70
N GLU A 142 -11.01 10.07 10.57
CA GLU A 142 -9.67 10.37 11.05
C GLU A 142 -9.05 9.25 11.91
N ASP A 143 -9.88 8.36 12.47
CA ASP A 143 -9.43 7.18 13.20
C ASP A 143 -8.88 6.08 12.27
N VAL A 144 -9.19 6.16 10.97
CA VAL A 144 -8.79 5.18 9.95
C VAL A 144 -7.82 5.79 8.94
N MET A 145 -8.16 6.97 8.43
CA MET A 145 -7.41 7.71 7.43
C MET A 145 -6.66 8.85 8.12
N HIS A 146 -5.41 8.62 8.47
CA HIS A 146 -4.61 9.61 9.19
C HIS A 146 -4.08 10.70 8.25
N GLY A 147 -3.97 11.93 8.76
CA GLY A 147 -3.37 13.04 8.02
C GLY A 147 -4.22 13.57 6.86
N MET A 148 -5.52 13.27 6.84
CA MET A 148 -6.44 13.84 5.86
C MET A 148 -6.56 15.36 5.98
N ILE A 149 -6.49 16.03 4.83
CA ILE A 149 -6.62 17.47 4.68
C ILE A 149 -7.99 17.74 4.07
N PHE A 150 -8.87 18.31 4.87
CA PHE A 150 -10.19 18.80 4.45
C PHE A 150 -10.08 20.27 4.01
N ASP A 151 -11.00 20.70 3.14
CA ASP A 151 -11.04 22.06 2.59
C ASP A 151 -9.75 22.46 1.83
N GLY A 152 -9.01 21.48 1.34
CA GLY A 152 -7.77 21.67 0.58
C GLY A 152 -8.02 21.95 -0.90
N GLN A 153 -6.96 22.38 -1.61
CA GLN A 153 -7.03 22.55 -3.07
C GLN A 153 -7.13 21.19 -3.77
N LEU A 154 -8.26 20.94 -4.45
CA LEU A 154 -8.52 19.67 -5.15
C LEU A 154 -7.94 19.61 -6.58
N TYR A 155 -7.74 20.76 -7.24
CA TYR A 155 -7.11 20.78 -8.57
C TYR A 155 -5.59 20.83 -8.42
N ARG A 156 -4.94 19.69 -8.64
CA ARG A 156 -3.52 19.46 -8.33
C ARG A 156 -2.79 18.77 -9.48
N ASN A 157 -1.46 18.88 -9.49
CA ASN A 157 -0.57 18.25 -10.49
C ASN A 157 0.53 17.38 -9.85
N ASP A 158 0.35 17.03 -8.57
CA ASP A 158 1.28 16.24 -7.76
C ASP A 158 0.64 14.94 -7.25
N LEU A 159 -0.36 14.41 -7.97
CA LEU A 159 -1.13 13.25 -7.55
C LEU A 159 -0.49 11.94 -8.00
N ASN A 160 -0.36 11.01 -7.05
CA ASN A 160 -0.03 9.61 -7.33
C ASN A 160 -1.25 8.86 -7.86
N LYS A 161 -2.40 9.11 -7.23
CA LYS A 161 -3.66 8.38 -7.39
C LYS A 161 -4.84 9.21 -6.87
N VAL A 162 -6.05 8.85 -7.29
CA VAL A 162 -7.30 9.35 -6.70
C VAL A 162 -8.15 8.17 -6.27
N SER A 163 -8.64 8.19 -5.03
CA SER A 163 -9.51 7.16 -4.48
C SER A 163 -10.88 7.75 -4.15
N PHE A 164 -11.95 7.01 -4.45
CA PHE A 164 -13.33 7.48 -4.29
C PHE A 164 -14.24 6.40 -3.72
N VAL A 165 -15.22 6.82 -2.92
CA VAL A 165 -16.19 5.91 -2.31
C VAL A 165 -17.14 5.41 -3.39
N LEU A 166 -17.34 4.08 -3.47
CA LEU A 166 -18.29 3.49 -4.40
C LEU A 166 -19.71 3.52 -3.80
N ASP A 167 -20.68 3.99 -4.57
CA ASP A 167 -22.10 3.74 -4.29
C ASP A 167 -22.48 2.36 -4.83
N SER A 168 -21.88 1.95 -5.94
CA SER A 168 -22.01 0.60 -6.50
C SER A 168 -20.77 0.19 -7.30
N TYR A 169 -20.65 -1.09 -7.63
CA TYR A 169 -19.58 -1.56 -8.51
C TYR A 169 -19.64 -0.93 -9.92
N GLN A 170 -20.79 -0.38 -10.33
CA GLN A 170 -20.92 0.32 -11.61
C GLN A 170 -20.04 1.57 -11.66
N ASP A 171 -19.82 2.26 -10.54
CA ASP A 171 -18.99 3.48 -10.52
C ASP A 171 -17.53 3.17 -10.89
N HIS A 172 -17.02 2.00 -10.49
CA HIS A 172 -15.71 1.50 -10.90
C HIS A 172 -15.67 1.14 -12.40
N LEU A 173 -16.73 0.52 -12.92
CA LEU A 173 -16.81 0.21 -14.35
C LEU A 173 -16.87 1.49 -15.20
N ASP A 174 -17.63 2.48 -14.74
CA ASP A 174 -17.77 3.78 -15.39
C ASP A 174 -16.45 4.56 -15.35
N SER A 175 -15.71 4.52 -14.23
CA SER A 175 -14.40 5.18 -14.13
C SER A 175 -13.40 4.58 -15.13
N LYS A 176 -13.39 3.25 -15.26
CA LYS A 176 -12.56 2.55 -16.25
C LYS A 176 -12.92 2.92 -17.68
N GLN A 177 -14.21 3.12 -17.97
CA GLN A 177 -14.67 3.57 -19.28
C GLN A 177 -14.30 5.03 -19.55
N ALA A 178 -14.41 5.90 -18.55
CA ALA A 178 -14.11 7.32 -18.67
C ALA A 178 -12.61 7.60 -18.80
N PHE A 179 -11.76 6.81 -18.14
CA PHE A 179 -10.32 7.00 -18.07
C PHE A 179 -9.53 5.75 -18.54
N PRO A 180 -9.68 5.29 -19.80
CA PRO A 180 -9.01 4.08 -20.29
C PRO A 180 -7.47 4.19 -20.38
N GLN A 181 -6.94 5.40 -20.33
CA GLN A 181 -5.52 5.74 -20.25
C GLN A 181 -4.93 5.54 -18.85
N LEU A 182 -5.77 5.39 -17.82
CA LEU A 182 -5.36 5.17 -16.43
C LEU A 182 -5.56 3.70 -16.03
N VAL A 183 -5.00 3.33 -14.88
CA VAL A 183 -5.35 2.06 -14.23
C VAL A 183 -6.49 2.31 -13.24
N ALA A 184 -7.51 1.47 -13.28
CA ALA A 184 -8.64 1.51 -12.35
C ALA A 184 -8.63 0.25 -11.49
N ASN A 185 -8.60 0.41 -10.17
CA ASN A 185 -8.68 -0.70 -9.22
C ASN A 185 -9.80 -0.47 -8.19
N THR A 186 -9.96 -1.44 -7.30
CA THR A 186 -10.85 -1.35 -6.14
C THR A 186 -10.15 -1.86 -4.89
N TRP A 187 -10.52 -1.34 -3.73
CA TRP A 187 -10.01 -1.80 -2.44
C TRP A 187 -11.07 -1.68 -1.34
N GLY A 188 -10.93 -2.47 -0.27
CA GLY A 188 -11.89 -2.46 0.85
C GLY A 188 -11.69 -3.51 1.93
N GLY A 189 -10.43 -3.81 2.28
CA GLY A 189 -10.07 -4.68 3.40
C GLY A 189 -9.94 -6.16 3.00
N ARG A 190 -9.99 -7.06 3.98
CA ARG A 190 -9.79 -8.50 3.76
C ARG A 190 -10.85 -9.04 2.79
N GLY A 191 -10.41 -9.81 1.79
CA GLY A 191 -11.27 -10.36 0.75
C GLY A 191 -11.62 -9.39 -0.38
N GLU A 192 -10.94 -8.23 -0.46
CA GLU A 192 -10.99 -7.32 -1.62
C GLU A 192 -12.41 -6.81 -1.95
N SER A 193 -13.24 -6.57 -0.93
CA SER A 193 -14.55 -5.93 -1.13
C SER A 193 -14.36 -4.59 -1.83
N ALA A 194 -15.10 -4.35 -2.92
CA ALA A 194 -15.03 -3.09 -3.65
C ALA A 194 -15.81 -1.99 -2.90
N LEU A 195 -15.17 -1.41 -1.88
CA LEU A 195 -15.70 -0.29 -1.10
C LEU A 195 -15.28 1.05 -1.68
N PHE A 196 -14.05 1.09 -2.20
CA PHE A 196 -13.47 2.23 -2.89
C PHE A 196 -13.03 1.82 -4.29
N GLY A 197 -13.16 2.74 -5.23
CA GLY A 197 -12.46 2.70 -6.50
C GLY A 197 -11.21 3.57 -6.42
N ASP A 198 -10.21 3.26 -7.23
CA ASP A 198 -9.07 4.14 -7.43
C ASP A 198 -8.68 4.27 -8.90
N LEU A 199 -8.13 5.44 -9.24
CA LEU A 199 -7.55 5.77 -10.55
C LEU A 199 -6.10 6.20 -10.35
N GLY A 200 -5.18 5.45 -10.95
CA GLY A 200 -3.75 5.68 -10.85
C GLY A 200 -3.04 5.71 -12.19
N VAL A 201 -1.72 5.90 -12.16
CA VAL A 201 -0.88 5.85 -13.35
C VAL A 201 -0.87 4.43 -13.92
N LYS A 202 -1.08 4.33 -15.24
CA LYS A 202 -1.11 3.06 -15.96
C LYS A 202 0.29 2.53 -16.24
N ASP A 203 0.38 1.22 -16.48
CA ASP A 203 1.60 0.53 -16.90
C ASP A 203 2.75 0.60 -15.87
N ILE A 204 2.39 0.75 -14.59
CA ILE A 204 3.30 0.66 -13.45
C ILE A 204 2.75 -0.36 -12.47
N ASP A 205 3.61 -1.27 -12.03
CA ASP A 205 3.34 -2.19 -10.94
C ASP A 205 4.52 -2.23 -9.95
N LYS A 206 4.32 -2.97 -8.85
CA LYS A 206 5.34 -3.14 -7.80
C LYS A 206 6.62 -3.78 -8.37
N ALA A 207 6.51 -4.73 -9.31
CA ALA A 207 7.66 -5.40 -9.93
C ALA A 207 8.55 -4.43 -10.73
N HIS A 208 7.94 -3.56 -11.55
CA HIS A 208 8.65 -2.53 -12.27
C HIS A 208 9.37 -1.57 -11.32
N ALA A 209 8.70 -1.13 -10.26
CA ALA A 209 9.27 -0.24 -9.27
C ALA A 209 10.47 -0.87 -8.52
N ILE A 210 10.40 -2.17 -8.23
CA ILE A 210 11.52 -2.93 -7.68
C ILE A 210 12.69 -2.92 -8.67
N SER A 211 12.45 -3.22 -9.94
CA SER A 211 13.49 -3.17 -10.98
C SER A 211 14.20 -1.82 -11.03
N VAL A 212 13.44 -0.72 -11.00
CA VAL A 212 13.99 0.65 -10.99
C VAL A 212 14.87 0.89 -9.75
N LEU A 213 14.46 0.41 -8.58
CA LEU A 213 15.27 0.50 -7.37
C LEU A 213 16.55 -0.34 -7.47
N LEU A 214 16.47 -1.57 -8.00
CA LEU A 214 17.65 -2.43 -8.16
C LEU A 214 18.68 -1.81 -9.11
N ASP A 215 18.22 -1.25 -10.23
CA ASP A 215 19.07 -0.51 -11.17
C ASP A 215 19.76 0.67 -10.47
N HIS A 216 19.02 1.42 -9.65
CA HIS A 216 19.59 2.52 -8.86
C HIS A 216 20.67 2.06 -7.88
N LEU A 217 20.47 0.89 -7.25
CA LEU A 217 21.39 0.31 -6.27
C LEU A 217 22.57 -0.43 -6.93
N GLY A 218 22.51 -0.71 -8.24
CA GLY A 218 23.42 -1.63 -8.92
C GLY A 218 23.35 -3.05 -8.35
N ALA A 219 22.16 -3.47 -7.92
CA ALA A 219 21.93 -4.74 -7.25
C ALA A 219 21.27 -5.78 -8.17
N SER A 220 21.38 -7.05 -7.79
CA SER A 220 20.81 -8.16 -8.55
C SER A 220 19.43 -8.57 -8.00
N GLN A 221 18.52 -8.93 -8.89
CA GLN A 221 17.26 -9.60 -8.57
C GLN A 221 17.51 -10.89 -7.75
N ALA A 222 18.64 -11.59 -7.97
CA ALA A 222 19.01 -12.80 -7.21
C ALA A 222 19.22 -12.57 -5.70
N ASP A 223 19.33 -11.30 -5.27
CA ASP A 223 19.51 -10.91 -3.86
C ASP A 223 18.23 -10.38 -3.21
N THR A 224 17.09 -10.46 -3.91
CA THR A 224 15.83 -9.93 -3.40
C THR A 224 14.95 -10.95 -2.69
N ILE A 225 14.22 -10.49 -1.69
CA ILE A 225 13.22 -11.25 -0.97
C ILE A 225 11.99 -10.36 -0.82
N ALA A 226 10.81 -10.88 -1.16
CA ALA A 226 9.54 -10.16 -1.05
C ALA A 226 8.61 -10.82 -0.03
N PHE A 227 7.82 -10.01 0.66
CA PHE A 227 6.81 -10.43 1.62
C PHE A 227 5.48 -9.74 1.33
N GLY A 228 4.39 -10.51 1.29
CA GLY A 228 3.05 -9.98 1.04
C GLY A 228 1.95 -10.94 1.48
N ASP A 229 0.70 -10.48 1.45
CA ASP A 229 -0.47 -11.26 1.88
C ASP A 229 -1.69 -11.14 0.95
N ALA A 230 -1.66 -10.20 0.01
CA ALA A 230 -2.78 -9.94 -0.91
C ALA A 230 -2.42 -10.17 -2.38
N LYS A 231 -3.44 -10.24 -3.24
CA LYS A 231 -3.25 -10.47 -4.68
C LYS A 231 -2.38 -9.41 -5.35
N ILE A 232 -2.42 -8.15 -4.88
CA ILE A 232 -1.57 -7.07 -5.42
C ILE A 232 -0.08 -7.38 -5.30
N ASP A 233 0.29 -8.16 -4.28
CA ASP A 233 1.69 -8.45 -3.96
C ASP A 233 2.26 -9.56 -4.82
N ILE A 234 1.41 -10.32 -5.52
CA ILE A 234 1.84 -11.43 -6.40
C ILE A 234 2.90 -10.97 -7.39
N SER A 235 2.73 -9.78 -8.01
CA SER A 235 3.72 -9.25 -8.95
C SER A 235 5.10 -9.05 -8.30
N MET A 236 5.14 -8.59 -7.06
CA MET A 236 6.37 -8.39 -6.30
C MET A 236 7.00 -9.73 -5.87
N LEU A 237 6.18 -10.68 -5.41
CA LEU A 237 6.67 -12.00 -5.01
C LEU A 237 7.23 -12.78 -6.21
N ASP A 238 6.54 -12.77 -7.35
CA ASP A 238 6.97 -13.43 -8.60
C ASP A 238 8.25 -12.79 -9.18
N TYR A 239 8.41 -11.48 -9.01
CA TYR A 239 9.61 -10.79 -9.45
C TYR A 239 10.82 -11.04 -8.54
N CYS A 240 10.65 -11.20 -7.23
CA CYS A 240 11.80 -11.36 -6.34
C CYS A 240 12.39 -12.78 -6.41
N ALA A 241 13.67 -12.93 -6.04
CA ALA A 241 14.31 -14.26 -6.04
C ALA A 241 13.71 -15.22 -5.02
N VAL A 242 13.12 -14.69 -3.95
CA VAL A 242 12.31 -15.45 -2.99
C VAL A 242 11.05 -14.64 -2.69
N GLY A 243 9.89 -15.19 -3.03
CA GLY A 243 8.58 -14.66 -2.65
C GLY A 243 8.04 -15.37 -1.41
N VAL A 244 7.68 -14.61 -0.38
CA VAL A 244 7.13 -15.12 0.89
C VAL A 244 5.71 -14.62 1.08
N ALA A 245 4.76 -15.55 1.23
CA ALA A 245 3.40 -15.21 1.62
C ALA A 245 3.23 -15.31 3.14
N MET A 246 2.53 -14.34 3.73
CA MET A 246 2.12 -14.39 5.14
C MET A 246 1.03 -15.44 5.36
N GLY A 247 0.95 -16.03 6.56
CA GLY A 247 -0.02 -17.09 6.87
C GLY A 247 -1.48 -16.66 6.76
N ASN A 248 -1.76 -15.37 6.95
CA ASN A 248 -3.07 -14.75 6.71
C ASN A 248 -3.39 -14.46 5.25
N GLY A 249 -2.50 -14.83 4.31
CA GLY A 249 -2.64 -14.50 2.90
C GLY A 249 -3.81 -15.21 2.21
N GLY A 250 -4.28 -14.63 1.11
CA GLY A 250 -5.29 -15.25 0.26
C GLY A 250 -4.78 -16.50 -0.47
N ALA A 251 -5.70 -17.37 -0.91
CA ALA A 251 -5.34 -18.63 -1.58
C ALA A 251 -4.46 -18.45 -2.83
N GLU A 252 -4.64 -17.36 -3.58
CA GLU A 252 -3.86 -17.08 -4.80
C GLU A 252 -2.39 -16.77 -4.48
N ILE A 253 -2.11 -15.92 -3.48
CA ILE A 253 -0.74 -15.58 -3.11
C ILE A 253 -0.02 -16.72 -2.39
N LEU A 254 -0.74 -17.46 -1.52
CA LEU A 254 -0.20 -18.64 -0.86
C LEU A 254 0.22 -19.72 -1.86
N ALA A 255 -0.55 -19.90 -2.93
CA ALA A 255 -0.25 -20.89 -3.96
C ALA A 255 0.94 -20.52 -4.85
N MET A 256 1.28 -19.23 -4.93
CA MET A 256 2.35 -18.73 -5.78
C MET A 256 3.69 -18.64 -5.03
N ALA A 257 3.67 -18.35 -3.73
CA ALA A 257 4.89 -18.09 -2.95
C ALA A 257 5.84 -19.29 -2.86
N ASP A 258 7.15 -19.00 -2.85
CA ASP A 258 8.22 -19.99 -2.61
C ASP A 258 8.22 -20.48 -1.17
N MET A 259 7.80 -19.62 -0.24
CA MET A 259 7.67 -19.92 1.18
C MET A 259 6.39 -19.31 1.74
N ILE A 260 5.72 -20.06 2.61
CA ILE A 260 4.63 -19.53 3.44
C ILE A 260 5.18 -19.41 4.86
N THR A 261 5.01 -18.25 5.47
CA THR A 261 5.33 -18.02 6.89
C THR A 261 4.07 -17.99 7.75
N ASP A 262 4.24 -17.82 9.06
CA ASP A 262 3.14 -17.74 10.01
C ASP A 262 2.33 -16.44 9.81
N ASP A 263 1.20 -16.31 10.50
CA ASP A 263 0.34 -15.12 10.45
C ASP A 263 1.09 -13.86 10.92
N VAL A 264 0.69 -12.68 10.44
CA VAL A 264 1.20 -11.39 10.95
C VAL A 264 1.03 -11.26 12.48
N GLU A 265 -0.01 -11.87 13.05
CA GLU A 265 -0.26 -11.90 14.50
C GLU A 265 0.50 -13.01 15.25
N GLU A 266 1.19 -13.90 14.52
CA GLU A 266 1.95 -15.05 15.05
C GLU A 266 3.45 -14.93 14.76
N ASP A 267 3.97 -13.70 14.79
CA ASP A 267 5.38 -13.38 14.56
C ASP A 267 5.90 -13.78 13.15
N GLY A 268 5.01 -13.87 12.15
CA GLY A 268 5.31 -14.40 10.82
C GLY A 268 6.52 -13.77 10.11
N LEU A 269 6.69 -12.44 10.19
CA LEU A 269 7.87 -11.79 9.63
C LEU A 269 9.16 -12.20 10.34
N TYR A 270 9.15 -12.25 11.67
CA TYR A 270 10.32 -12.65 12.45
C TYR A 270 10.71 -14.09 12.13
N ASN A 271 9.75 -15.01 12.15
CA ASN A 271 9.97 -16.43 11.88
C ASN A 271 10.52 -16.65 10.46
N ALA A 272 10.02 -15.91 9.48
CA ALA A 272 10.55 -15.98 8.12
C ALA A 272 11.98 -15.44 8.03
N PHE A 273 12.27 -14.30 8.68
CA PHE A 273 13.62 -13.73 8.69
C PHE A 273 14.63 -14.69 9.32
N GLU A 274 14.25 -15.40 10.38
CA GLU A 274 15.06 -16.44 11.00
C GLU A 274 15.29 -17.62 10.03
N ARG A 275 14.22 -18.17 9.43
CA ARG A 275 14.30 -19.31 8.49
C ARG A 275 15.14 -18.98 7.25
N LEU A 276 15.15 -17.72 6.82
CA LEU A 276 15.93 -17.22 5.68
C LEU A 276 17.36 -16.81 6.04
N GLY A 277 17.76 -16.94 7.32
CA GLY A 277 19.10 -16.59 7.79
C GLY A 277 19.40 -15.08 7.74
N LEU A 278 18.37 -14.22 7.78
CA LEU A 278 18.52 -12.77 7.71
C LEU A 278 18.92 -12.15 9.06
N LEU A 279 18.77 -12.91 10.14
CA LEU A 279 19.08 -12.48 11.50
C LEU A 279 20.50 -12.86 11.94
N ASP A 280 21.18 -13.73 11.18
CA ASP A 280 22.54 -14.20 11.44
C ASP A 280 23.60 -13.23 10.88
N LYS A 281 24.80 -13.22 11.49
CA LYS A 281 25.95 -12.40 11.07
C LYS A 281 26.91 -13.14 10.15
#